data_AF-A0A5E4LHT1-F1
#
_entry.id   AF-A0A5E4LHT1-F1
#
_cell.length_a   1.000
_cell.length_b   1.000
_cell.length_c   1.000
_cell.angle_alpha   90.00
_cell.angle_beta   90.00
_cell.angle_gamma   90.00
#
_symmetry.space_group_name_H-M   'P 1'
#
loop_
_entity.id
_entity.type
_entity.pdbx_description
1 polymer ?
#
loop_
_entity_poly.entity_id
_entity_poly.type
_entity_poly.pdbx_seq_one_letter_code
_entity_poly.pdbx_strand_id
1 'polypeptide(L)'
;MEKKRPAAKAEYAPLKEIEAGNLEKFESKLYAGKSLIGLILGSRGSGKSALGMRILENVVANTGRHAYCMGFQREDLPGWIEPVESLEEVRNNSFLLVDEGGIKFSSRSAMSSANKLLSELLLISRHKDLNVLFITQNSANIEVNAIRQSDYLLLKAPSLLQLDFERKAIKDIYEKVKDGFRRHQAEKGLVYIYSDACTGFAANRLPSFWSESVSKSFKNRK
;
A
#
# COMPACT_ATOMS: atom_id res chain seq x y z
N MET A 1 29.23 -7.05 -8.64
CA MET A 1 29.21 -6.90 -7.16
C MET A 1 27.76 -6.83 -6.74
N GLU A 2 27.33 -7.73 -5.86
CA GLU A 2 25.98 -7.75 -5.31
C GLU A 2 25.78 -6.52 -4.42
N LYS A 3 24.74 -5.72 -4.65
CA LYS A 3 24.49 -4.51 -3.87
C LYS A 3 24.03 -4.92 -2.47
N LYS A 4 24.78 -4.50 -1.44
CA LYS A 4 24.45 -4.80 -0.05
C LYS A 4 23.13 -4.14 0.33
N ARG A 5 22.22 -4.91 0.94
CA ARG A 5 20.91 -4.43 1.41
C ARG A 5 21.06 -3.30 2.45
N PRO A 6 20.12 -2.34 2.54
CA PRO A 6 20.11 -1.33 3.58
C PRO A 6 20.16 -1.95 4.99
N ALA A 7 21.03 -1.41 5.87
CA ALA A 7 21.20 -1.88 7.24
C ALA A 7 20.20 -1.22 8.24
N ALA A 8 19.12 -0.62 7.75
CA ALA A 8 18.17 0.11 8.57
C ALA A 8 17.35 -0.84 9.47
N LYS A 9 17.14 -0.45 10.72
CA LYS A 9 16.17 -1.09 11.62
C LYS A 9 14.78 -0.53 11.35
N ALA A 10 13.73 -1.33 11.58
CA ALA A 10 12.37 -0.84 11.48
C ALA A 10 12.12 0.21 12.57
N GLU A 11 11.67 1.40 12.17
CA GLU A 11 11.37 2.52 13.06
C GLU A 11 9.89 2.88 12.97
N TYR A 12 9.19 2.82 14.11
CA TYR A 12 7.81 3.27 14.18
C TYR A 12 7.72 4.80 14.08
N ALA A 13 6.89 5.29 13.16
CA ALA A 13 6.50 6.69 13.12
C ALA A 13 4.99 6.80 12.82
N PRO A 14 4.18 7.34 13.74
CA PRO A 14 2.73 7.41 13.55
C PRO A 14 2.37 8.31 12.36
N LEU A 15 1.19 8.08 11.81
CA LEU A 15 0.56 9.03 10.90
C LEU A 15 0.30 10.34 11.65
N LYS A 16 0.67 11.47 11.05
CA LYS A 16 0.34 12.80 11.56
C LYS A 16 -1.11 13.10 11.22
N GLU A 17 -1.94 13.36 12.23
CA GLU A 17 -3.31 13.83 12.02
C GLU A 17 -3.32 15.24 11.41
N ILE A 18 -4.16 15.44 10.39
CA ILE A 18 -4.37 16.74 9.75
C ILE A 18 -5.83 17.18 9.94
N GLU A 19 -6.77 16.33 9.55
CA GLU A 19 -8.21 16.53 9.70
C GLU A 19 -8.87 15.14 9.70
N ALA A 20 -8.73 14.37 10.79
CA ALA A 20 -9.23 12.99 10.87
C ALA A 20 -10.09 12.77 12.11
N GLY A 21 -11.20 12.03 11.95
CA GLY A 21 -12.14 11.83 13.06
C GLY A 21 -11.68 10.85 14.13
N ASN A 22 -10.81 9.89 13.79
CA ASN A 22 -10.33 8.88 14.75
C ASN A 22 -9.07 8.12 14.23
N LEU A 23 -7.95 8.84 14.09
CA LEU A 23 -6.74 8.26 13.50
C LEU A 23 -6.16 7.11 14.34
N GLU A 24 -6.18 7.23 15.66
CA GLU A 24 -5.65 6.22 16.59
C GLU A 24 -6.36 4.87 16.44
N LYS A 25 -7.70 4.87 16.38
CA LYS A 25 -8.48 3.64 16.16
C LYS A 25 -8.17 3.02 14.81
N PHE A 26 -7.96 3.84 13.78
CA PHE A 26 -7.55 3.34 12.47
C PHE A 26 -6.16 2.72 12.50
N GLU A 27 -5.16 3.36 13.11
CA GLU A 27 -3.81 2.82 13.23
C GLU A 27 -3.78 1.51 14.03
N SER A 28 -4.51 1.44 15.14
CA SER A 28 -4.66 0.20 15.91
C SER A 28 -5.23 -0.93 15.04
N LYS A 29 -6.32 -0.67 14.29
CA LYS A 29 -6.88 -1.65 13.34
C LYS A 29 -5.87 -2.01 12.25
N LEU A 30 -5.23 -1.03 11.61
CA LEU A 30 -4.29 -1.22 10.50
C LEU A 30 -3.10 -2.12 10.89
N TYR A 31 -2.50 -1.87 12.06
CA TYR A 31 -1.28 -2.55 12.48
C TYR A 31 -1.54 -3.87 13.21
N ALA A 32 -2.55 -3.91 14.10
CA ALA A 32 -2.83 -5.08 14.93
C ALA A 32 -3.97 -5.97 14.39
N GLY A 33 -4.80 -5.46 13.47
CA GLY A 33 -5.88 -6.23 12.85
C GLY A 33 -5.38 -7.43 12.04
N LYS A 34 -6.29 -8.34 11.70
CA LYS A 34 -6.00 -9.56 10.95
C LYS A 34 -6.85 -9.62 9.69
N SER A 35 -6.32 -10.27 8.66
CA SER A 35 -6.99 -10.46 7.36
C SER A 35 -7.53 -9.18 6.73
N LEU A 36 -6.86 -8.05 6.99
CA LEU A 36 -7.29 -6.76 6.46
C LEU A 36 -6.81 -6.58 5.02
N ILE A 37 -7.69 -6.03 4.20
CA ILE A 37 -7.42 -5.77 2.78
C ILE A 37 -7.52 -4.26 2.53
N GLY A 38 -6.40 -3.66 2.16
CA GLY A 38 -6.29 -2.22 1.91
C GLY A 38 -5.90 -1.89 0.48
N LEU A 39 -6.35 -0.73 -0.01
CA LEU A 39 -5.91 -0.18 -1.29
C LEU A 39 -5.29 1.21 -1.11
N ILE A 40 -4.12 1.43 -1.71
CA ILE A 40 -3.54 2.76 -1.92
C ILE A 40 -3.78 3.18 -3.36
N LEU A 41 -4.49 4.30 -3.54
CA LEU A 41 -4.82 4.89 -4.84
C LEU A 41 -4.18 6.27 -4.99
N GLY A 42 -4.00 6.73 -6.22
CA GLY A 42 -3.51 8.08 -6.52
C GLY A 42 -2.48 8.13 -7.65
N SER A 43 -2.11 9.34 -8.03
CA SER A 43 -1.36 9.58 -9.27
C SER A 43 0.08 9.08 -9.23
N ARG A 44 0.74 9.00 -10.39
CA ARG A 44 2.18 8.70 -10.45
C ARG A 44 2.96 9.77 -9.69
N GLY A 45 3.91 9.34 -8.84
CA GLY A 45 4.73 10.26 -8.05
C GLY A 45 4.06 10.83 -6.80
N SER A 46 2.80 10.49 -6.50
CA SER A 46 2.07 10.98 -5.31
C SER A 46 2.52 10.38 -3.97
N GLY A 47 3.58 9.55 -3.96
CA GLY A 47 4.13 8.96 -2.72
C GLY A 47 3.42 7.70 -2.21
N LYS A 48 2.67 6.99 -3.07
CA LYS A 48 1.98 5.73 -2.69
C LYS A 48 2.94 4.67 -2.14
N SER A 49 4.03 4.37 -2.86
CA SER A 49 5.01 3.37 -2.42
C SER A 49 5.73 3.80 -1.13
N ALA A 50 5.93 5.10 -0.91
CA ALA A 50 6.45 5.62 0.35
C ALA A 50 5.49 5.38 1.52
N LEU A 51 4.19 5.62 1.30
CA LEU A 51 3.15 5.31 2.29
C LEU A 51 3.07 3.81 2.56
N GLY A 52 3.03 2.97 1.54
CA GLY A 52 2.98 1.51 1.69
C GLY A 52 4.19 0.96 2.47
N MET A 53 5.39 1.42 2.14
CA MET A 53 6.61 1.03 2.86
C MET A 53 6.67 1.57 4.29
N ARG A 54 6.16 2.79 4.55
CA ARG A 54 6.03 3.33 5.91
C ARG A 54 5.03 2.52 6.74
N ILE A 55 3.89 2.11 6.16
CA ILE A 55 2.93 1.23 6.83
C ILE A 55 3.60 -0.11 7.17
N LEU A 56 4.31 -0.71 6.21
CA LEU A 56 5.00 -1.98 6.40
C LEU A 56 6.07 -1.89 7.50
N GLU A 57 6.84 -0.79 7.52
CA GLU A 57 7.81 -0.51 8.59
C GLU A 57 7.14 -0.39 9.96
N ASN A 58 6.04 0.36 10.05
CA ASN A 58 5.29 0.52 11.31
C ASN A 58 4.72 -0.82 11.80
N VAL A 59 4.25 -1.70 10.90
CA VAL A 59 3.79 -3.05 11.27
C VAL A 59 4.91 -3.84 11.92
N VAL A 60 6.10 -3.87 11.32
CA VAL A 60 7.25 -4.60 11.87
C VAL A 60 7.68 -4.00 13.21
N ALA A 61 7.81 -2.68 13.28
CA ALA A 61 8.25 -1.99 14.49
C ALA A 61 7.27 -2.13 15.66
N ASN A 62 5.95 -2.14 15.39
CA ASN A 62 4.93 -2.17 16.43
C ASN A 62 4.51 -3.59 16.84
N THR A 63 4.55 -4.55 15.91
CA THR A 63 3.97 -5.89 16.14
C THR A 63 4.97 -7.03 15.99
N GLY A 64 6.14 -6.79 15.39
CA GLY A 64 7.10 -7.84 15.06
C GLY A 64 6.63 -8.84 13.98
N ARG A 65 5.49 -8.58 13.31
CA ARG A 65 4.99 -9.44 12.23
C ARG A 65 5.96 -9.51 11.07
N HIS A 66 5.96 -10.65 10.39
CA HIS A 66 6.69 -10.81 9.14
C HIS A 66 6.15 -9.86 8.07
N ALA A 67 7.07 -9.15 7.41
CA ALA A 67 6.76 -8.20 6.34
C ALA A 67 7.22 -8.74 4.99
N TYR A 68 6.28 -8.84 4.07
CA TYR A 68 6.49 -9.30 2.71
C TYR A 68 6.16 -8.20 1.71
N CYS A 69 6.81 -8.23 0.55
CA CYS A 69 6.40 -7.38 -0.56
C CYS A 69 6.51 -8.05 -1.92
N MET A 70 5.62 -7.69 -2.83
CA MET A 70 5.67 -8.11 -4.24
C MET A 70 5.89 -6.90 -5.14
N GLY A 71 6.77 -7.05 -6.13
CA GLY A 71 7.07 -5.99 -7.10
C GLY A 71 8.21 -5.06 -6.70
N PHE A 72 9.02 -5.40 -5.69
CA PHE A 72 10.18 -4.63 -5.25
C PHE A 72 11.48 -5.43 -5.38
N GLN A 73 12.61 -4.73 -5.51
CA GLN A 73 13.93 -5.34 -5.63
C GLN A 73 14.53 -5.63 -4.26
N ARG A 74 15.12 -6.82 -4.08
CA ARG A 74 15.67 -7.27 -2.81
C ARG A 74 16.79 -6.36 -2.29
N GLU A 75 17.60 -5.83 -3.19
CA GLU A 75 18.78 -5.02 -2.90
C GLU A 75 18.42 -3.62 -2.38
N ASP A 76 17.18 -3.17 -2.63
CA ASP A 76 16.68 -1.88 -2.18
C ASP A 76 15.96 -1.97 -0.83
N LEU A 77 15.75 -3.18 -0.29
CA LEU A 77 14.95 -3.42 0.90
C LEU A 77 15.81 -3.85 2.09
N PRO A 78 15.56 -3.37 3.31
CA PRO A 78 16.26 -3.83 4.51
C PRO A 78 15.91 -5.28 4.84
N GLY A 79 16.80 -5.96 5.57
CA GLY A 79 16.75 -7.41 5.85
C GLY A 79 15.42 -7.95 6.40
N TRP A 80 14.65 -7.09 7.07
CA TRP A 80 13.38 -7.44 7.71
C TRP A 80 12.16 -7.35 6.77
N ILE A 81 12.32 -6.88 5.53
CA ILE A 81 11.30 -7.00 4.46
C ILE A 81 11.73 -8.13 3.52
N GLU A 82 10.86 -9.10 3.31
CA GLU A 82 11.13 -10.22 2.41
C GLU A 82 10.40 -10.03 1.07
N PRO A 83 11.11 -9.77 -0.04
CA PRO A 83 10.47 -9.76 -1.36
C PRO A 83 10.14 -11.19 -1.78
N VAL A 84 8.92 -11.39 -2.28
CA VAL A 84 8.40 -12.69 -2.72
C VAL A 84 7.86 -12.60 -4.14
N GLU A 85 7.87 -13.71 -4.85
CA GLU A 85 7.34 -13.81 -6.21
C GLU A 85 5.97 -14.51 -6.23
N SER A 86 5.67 -15.31 -5.21
CA SER A 86 4.43 -16.06 -5.08
C SER A 86 3.82 -15.98 -3.68
N LEU A 87 2.52 -16.30 -3.57
CA LEU A 87 1.76 -16.22 -2.31
C LEU A 87 2.04 -17.39 -1.36
N GLU A 88 2.59 -18.47 -1.89
CA GLU A 88 2.97 -19.67 -1.16
C GLU A 88 4.14 -19.41 -0.22
N GLU A 89 5.05 -18.51 -0.60
CA GLU A 89 6.20 -18.06 0.20
C GLU A 89 5.77 -17.28 1.46
N VAL A 90 4.57 -16.70 1.44
CA VAL A 90 4.06 -15.83 2.50
C VAL A 90 3.56 -16.68 3.68
N ARG A 91 4.20 -16.48 4.84
CA ARG A 91 3.85 -17.12 6.11
C ARG A 91 2.52 -16.60 6.67
N ASN A 92 1.89 -17.39 7.53
CA ASN A 92 0.69 -16.98 8.25
C ASN A 92 0.97 -15.80 9.20
N ASN A 93 -0.07 -15.05 9.55
CA ASN A 93 -0.02 -13.91 10.46
C ASN A 93 1.06 -12.88 10.05
N SER A 94 1.07 -12.54 8.77
CA SER A 94 2.05 -11.63 8.18
C SER A 94 1.36 -10.45 7.47
N PHE A 95 2.16 -9.52 6.97
CA PHE A 95 1.69 -8.38 6.20
C PHE A 95 2.36 -8.37 4.83
N LEU A 96 1.55 -8.32 3.77
CA LEU A 96 1.99 -8.32 2.38
C LEU A 96 1.66 -7.00 1.70
N LEU A 97 2.69 -6.31 1.22
CA LEU A 97 2.55 -5.14 0.35
C LEU A 97 2.68 -5.55 -1.12
N VAL A 98 1.65 -5.31 -1.92
CA VAL A 98 1.66 -5.65 -3.36
C VAL A 98 1.66 -4.36 -4.17
N ASP A 99 2.75 -4.09 -4.89
CA ASP A 99 2.77 -2.97 -5.85
C ASP A 99 2.16 -3.36 -7.20
N GLU A 100 1.73 -2.37 -7.99
CA GLU A 100 1.19 -2.56 -9.33
C GLU A 100 2.15 -3.36 -10.23
N GLY A 101 3.47 -3.21 -10.04
CA GLY A 101 4.46 -4.05 -10.72
C GLY A 101 4.46 -5.52 -10.26
N GLY A 102 4.14 -5.79 -8.99
CA GLY A 102 4.01 -7.14 -8.45
C GLY A 102 2.81 -7.89 -9.02
N ILE A 103 1.69 -7.19 -9.22
CA ILE A 103 0.50 -7.74 -9.91
C ILE A 103 0.84 -8.14 -11.35
N LYS A 104 1.59 -7.28 -12.07
CA LYS A 104 2.01 -7.56 -13.46
C LYS A 104 3.06 -8.69 -13.53
N PHE A 105 3.92 -8.80 -12.52
CA PHE A 105 4.99 -9.81 -12.48
C PHE A 105 4.45 -11.22 -12.24
N SER A 106 3.57 -11.42 -11.26
CA SER A 106 2.96 -12.74 -11.01
C SER A 106 2.10 -13.22 -12.19
N SER A 107 1.52 -12.28 -12.96
CA SER A 107 0.79 -12.61 -14.20
C SER A 107 1.66 -12.98 -15.40
N ARG A 108 2.99 -12.83 -15.31
CA ARG A 108 3.94 -13.26 -16.35
C ARG A 108 4.55 -14.63 -16.05
N SER A 109 4.72 -14.98 -14.77
CA SER A 109 5.26 -16.28 -14.33
C SER A 109 4.17 -17.36 -14.24
N ALA A 110 2.93 -16.97 -13.90
CA ALA A 110 1.74 -17.80 -14.07
C ALA A 110 0.94 -17.27 -15.25
N MET A 111 0.43 -18.15 -16.11
CA MET A 111 -0.47 -17.85 -17.23
C MET A 111 -1.86 -17.35 -16.76
N SER A 112 -1.90 -16.50 -15.74
CA SER A 112 -3.09 -16.06 -15.03
C SER A 112 -3.12 -14.56 -14.84
N SER A 113 -4.23 -13.96 -15.24
CA SER A 113 -4.50 -12.53 -15.16
C SER A 113 -4.28 -11.95 -13.74
N ALA A 114 -3.97 -10.64 -13.67
CA ALA A 114 -3.95 -9.84 -12.44
C ALA A 114 -5.15 -10.10 -11.51
N ASN A 115 -6.31 -10.38 -12.10
CA ASN A 115 -7.55 -10.70 -11.40
C ASN A 115 -7.50 -12.04 -10.65
N LYS A 116 -6.76 -13.04 -11.17
CA LYS A 116 -6.58 -14.33 -10.49
C LYS A 116 -5.74 -14.17 -9.23
N LEU A 117 -4.61 -13.44 -9.30
CA LEU A 117 -3.79 -13.14 -8.13
C LEU A 117 -4.60 -12.41 -7.06
N LEU A 118 -5.37 -11.38 -7.47
CA LEU A 118 -6.24 -10.66 -6.55
C LEU A 118 -7.26 -11.61 -5.91
N SER A 119 -7.93 -12.45 -6.69
CA SER A 119 -8.90 -13.43 -6.17
C SER A 119 -8.27 -14.45 -5.22
N GLU A 120 -7.09 -14.97 -5.54
CA GLU A 120 -6.32 -15.88 -4.67
C GLU A 120 -5.90 -15.18 -3.37
N LEU A 121 -5.44 -13.93 -3.43
CA LEU A 121 -5.12 -13.12 -2.26
C LEU A 121 -6.33 -12.91 -1.36
N LEU A 122 -7.49 -12.60 -1.94
CA LEU A 122 -8.74 -12.44 -1.18
C LEU A 122 -9.12 -13.74 -0.46
N LEU A 123 -9.02 -14.89 -1.13
CA LEU A 123 -9.31 -16.20 -0.55
C LEU A 123 -8.31 -16.56 0.57
N ILE A 124 -7.02 -16.39 0.31
CA ILE A 124 -5.93 -16.79 1.21
C ILE A 124 -5.85 -15.88 2.44
N SER A 125 -6.17 -14.58 2.29
CA SER A 125 -6.06 -13.57 3.36
C SER A 125 -6.78 -13.97 4.65
N ARG A 126 -7.97 -14.60 4.52
CA ARG A 126 -8.78 -15.06 5.65
C ARG A 126 -8.21 -16.27 6.35
N HIS A 127 -7.66 -17.23 5.61
CA HIS A 127 -7.16 -18.48 6.19
C HIS A 127 -5.74 -18.34 6.76
N LYS A 128 -4.94 -17.44 6.20
CA LYS A 128 -3.56 -17.19 6.66
C LYS A 128 -3.43 -16.08 7.71
N ASP A 129 -4.53 -15.46 8.17
CA ASP A 129 -4.47 -14.21 8.96
C ASP A 129 -3.58 -13.15 8.28
N LEU A 130 -3.63 -13.08 6.94
CA LEU A 130 -2.71 -12.28 6.14
C LEU A 130 -3.33 -10.92 5.84
N ASN A 131 -2.67 -9.86 6.31
CA ASN A 131 -3.01 -8.49 5.91
C ASN A 131 -2.40 -8.21 4.54
N VAL A 132 -3.19 -7.65 3.62
CA VAL A 132 -2.76 -7.34 2.25
C VAL A 132 -3.01 -5.86 1.97
N LEU A 133 -1.99 -5.17 1.48
CA LEU A 133 -2.09 -3.79 1.05
C LEU A 133 -1.67 -3.68 -0.41
N PHE A 134 -2.59 -3.30 -1.27
CA PHE A 134 -2.30 -3.10 -2.69
C PHE A 134 -1.98 -1.64 -2.98
N ILE A 135 -1.05 -1.41 -3.90
CA ILE A 135 -0.80 -0.11 -4.49
C ILE A 135 -1.23 -0.18 -5.96
N THR A 136 -2.11 0.73 -6.38
CA THR A 136 -2.43 0.90 -7.80
C THR A 136 -2.56 2.38 -8.15
N GLN A 137 -2.30 2.72 -9.41
CA GLN A 137 -2.55 4.06 -9.94
C GLN A 137 -4.00 4.28 -10.33
N ASN A 138 -4.73 3.24 -10.75
CA ASN A 138 -6.12 3.35 -11.16
C ASN A 138 -6.89 2.13 -10.65
N SER A 139 -8.06 2.36 -10.02
CA SER A 139 -8.92 1.28 -9.55
C SER A 139 -9.58 0.50 -10.69
N ALA A 140 -9.63 1.05 -11.91
CA ALA A 140 -10.09 0.35 -13.11
C ALA A 140 -9.28 -0.93 -13.40
N ASN A 141 -8.00 -0.95 -13.03
CA ASN A 141 -7.11 -2.10 -13.21
C ASN A 141 -7.32 -3.20 -12.16
N ILE A 142 -8.04 -2.90 -11.08
CA ILE A 142 -8.39 -3.86 -10.02
C ILE A 142 -9.82 -4.35 -10.28
N GLU A 143 -10.05 -5.64 -10.08
CA GLU A 143 -11.39 -6.21 -10.14
C GLU A 143 -12.33 -5.54 -9.13
N VAL A 144 -13.56 -5.23 -9.54
CA VAL A 144 -14.54 -4.55 -8.70
C VAL A 144 -14.80 -5.27 -7.37
N ASN A 145 -14.75 -6.60 -7.37
CA ASN A 145 -14.97 -7.41 -6.19
C ASN A 145 -13.84 -7.25 -5.16
N ALA A 146 -12.59 -7.05 -5.61
CA ALA A 146 -11.48 -6.78 -4.70
C ALA A 146 -11.64 -5.41 -4.02
N ILE A 147 -12.11 -4.39 -4.75
CA ILE A 147 -12.42 -3.07 -4.17
C ILE A 147 -13.54 -3.18 -3.14
N ARG A 148 -14.60 -3.95 -3.44
CA ARG A 148 -15.73 -4.16 -2.52
C ARG A 148 -15.36 -4.92 -1.24
N GLN A 149 -14.31 -5.73 -1.30
CA GLN A 149 -13.80 -6.49 -0.15
C GLN A 149 -12.73 -5.73 0.63
N SER A 150 -12.35 -4.52 0.19
CA SER A 150 -11.35 -3.72 0.88
C SER A 150 -11.94 -3.12 2.17
N ASP A 151 -11.24 -3.31 3.28
CA ASP A 151 -11.58 -2.75 4.59
C ASP A 151 -11.30 -1.24 4.68
N TYR A 152 -10.38 -0.74 3.86
CA TYR A 152 -10.01 0.67 3.83
C TYR A 152 -9.38 1.08 2.49
N LEU A 153 -9.53 2.37 2.17
CA LEU A 153 -8.83 3.03 1.08
C LEU A 153 -7.92 4.12 1.64
N LEU A 154 -6.72 4.24 1.06
CA LEU A 154 -5.75 5.29 1.33
C LEU A 154 -5.54 6.06 0.03
N LEU A 155 -6.13 7.25 -0.06
CA LEU A 155 -6.10 8.05 -1.28
C LEU A 155 -4.96 9.07 -1.19
N LYS A 156 -4.05 9.01 -2.14
CA LYS A 156 -3.10 10.09 -2.44
C LYS A 156 -3.72 11.04 -3.46
N ALA A 157 -3.14 12.24 -3.58
CA ALA A 157 -3.61 13.23 -4.53
C ALA A 157 -3.72 12.65 -5.96
N PRO A 158 -4.90 12.75 -6.59
CA PRO A 158 -5.10 12.24 -7.94
C PRO A 158 -4.60 13.26 -8.97
N SER A 159 -4.36 12.82 -10.21
CA SER A 159 -4.21 13.73 -11.36
C SER A 159 -5.56 13.91 -12.04
N LEU A 160 -5.72 15.00 -12.80
CA LEU A 160 -6.96 15.26 -13.56
C LEU A 160 -7.31 14.08 -14.46
N LEU A 161 -6.35 13.63 -15.26
CA LEU A 161 -6.55 12.50 -16.18
C LEU A 161 -6.86 11.19 -15.42
N GLN A 162 -6.25 10.96 -14.25
CA GLN A 162 -6.58 9.78 -13.45
C GLN A 162 -8.05 9.82 -12.99
N LEU A 163 -8.55 10.97 -12.54
CA LEU A 163 -9.95 11.10 -12.10
C LEU A 163 -10.95 10.85 -13.23
N ASP A 164 -10.62 11.25 -14.46
CA ASP A 164 -11.49 11.04 -15.63
C ASP A 164 -11.68 9.56 -15.97
N PHE A 165 -10.66 8.73 -15.72
CA PHE A 165 -10.68 7.29 -15.96
C PHE A 165 -10.88 6.45 -14.69
N GLU A 166 -11.21 7.09 -13.57
CA GLU A 166 -11.45 6.42 -12.30
C GLU A 166 -12.87 5.84 -12.24
N ARG A 167 -13.07 4.73 -11.49
CA ARG A 167 -14.40 4.17 -11.29
C ARG A 167 -15.29 5.17 -10.54
N LYS A 168 -16.57 5.26 -10.91
CA LYS A 168 -17.56 6.20 -10.34
C LYS A 168 -17.51 6.28 -8.81
N ALA A 169 -17.58 5.15 -8.10
CA ALA A 169 -17.56 5.16 -6.63
C ALA A 169 -16.29 5.80 -6.02
N ILE A 170 -15.13 5.56 -6.62
CA ILE A 170 -13.86 6.16 -6.18
C ILE A 170 -13.78 7.63 -6.59
N LYS A 171 -14.25 7.96 -7.80
CA LYS A 171 -14.38 9.34 -8.28
C LYS A 171 -15.25 10.18 -7.34
N ASP A 172 -16.41 9.66 -6.94
CA ASP A 172 -17.33 10.33 -6.02
C ASP A 172 -16.65 10.61 -4.66
N ILE A 173 -15.79 9.71 -4.17
CA ILE A 173 -15.00 9.95 -2.95
C ILE A 173 -13.99 11.08 -3.20
N TYR A 174 -13.22 11.03 -4.29
CA TYR A 174 -12.26 12.09 -4.63
C TYR A 174 -12.92 13.46 -4.78
N GLU A 175 -14.10 13.54 -5.38
CA GLU A 175 -14.85 14.78 -5.55
C GLU A 175 -15.24 15.38 -4.20
N LYS A 176 -15.70 14.55 -3.26
CA LYS A 176 -16.05 14.98 -1.89
C LYS A 176 -14.85 15.54 -1.12
N VAL A 177 -13.65 15.03 -1.36
CA VAL A 177 -12.44 15.37 -0.58
C VAL A 177 -11.48 16.29 -1.33
N LYS A 178 -11.83 16.71 -2.55
CA LYS A 178 -10.99 17.50 -3.46
C LYS A 178 -10.48 18.78 -2.82
N ASP A 179 -11.36 19.49 -2.11
CA ASP A 179 -11.00 20.75 -1.47
C ASP A 179 -10.09 20.55 -0.25
N GLY A 180 -10.19 19.40 0.43
CA GLY A 180 -9.24 19.02 1.48
C GLY A 180 -7.84 18.78 0.93
N PHE A 181 -7.71 18.09 -0.22
CA PHE A 181 -6.41 17.94 -0.90
C PHE A 181 -5.80 19.29 -1.29
N ARG A 182 -6.62 20.25 -1.75
CA ARG A 182 -6.16 21.61 -2.06
C ARG A 182 -5.73 22.36 -0.82
N ARG A 183 -6.54 22.32 0.24
CA ARG A 183 -6.29 22.99 1.52
C ARG A 183 -4.97 22.53 2.14
N HIS A 184 -4.66 21.24 2.04
CA HIS A 184 -3.49 20.63 2.67
C HIS A 184 -2.35 20.30 1.71
N GLN A 185 -2.33 20.86 0.50
CA GLN A 185 -1.33 20.52 -0.52
C GLN A 185 0.14 20.74 -0.10
N ALA A 186 0.39 21.60 0.90
CA ALA A 186 1.71 21.85 1.45
C ALA A 186 2.20 20.71 2.38
N GLU A 187 1.29 19.88 2.90
CA GLU A 187 1.63 18.77 3.77
C GLU A 187 2.26 17.62 2.96
N LYS A 188 3.54 17.39 3.21
CA LYS A 188 4.26 16.27 2.59
C LYS A 188 3.68 14.94 3.09
N GLY A 189 3.47 14.01 2.18
CA GLY A 189 2.93 12.69 2.54
C GLY A 189 1.44 12.71 2.87
N LEU A 190 0.70 13.77 2.51
CA LEU A 190 -0.75 13.83 2.66
C LEU A 190 -1.44 12.58 2.10
N VAL A 191 -2.41 12.07 2.84
CA VAL A 191 -3.27 10.94 2.48
C VAL A 191 -4.66 11.19 3.05
N TYR A 192 -5.68 10.87 2.27
CA TYR A 192 -7.04 10.76 2.78
C TYR A 192 -7.34 9.30 3.10
N ILE A 193 -7.74 9.04 4.35
CA ILE A 193 -8.13 7.73 4.84
C ILE A 193 -9.65 7.62 4.66
N TYR A 194 -10.09 6.50 4.08
CA TYR A 194 -11.50 6.16 3.95
C TYR A 194 -11.72 4.74 4.50
N SER A 195 -12.30 4.64 5.69
CA SER A 195 -12.57 3.37 6.38
C SER A 195 -13.69 3.55 7.40
N ASP A 196 -14.26 2.45 7.90
CA ASP A 196 -15.25 2.49 8.99
C ASP A 196 -14.69 3.04 10.30
N ALA A 197 -13.37 2.89 10.52
CA ALA A 197 -12.71 3.35 11.73
C ALA A 197 -12.39 4.85 11.69
N CYS A 198 -12.10 5.37 10.50
CA CYS A 198 -11.68 6.76 10.30
C CYS A 198 -11.93 7.20 8.86
N THR A 199 -12.49 8.41 8.72
CA THR A 199 -12.50 9.18 7.48
C THR A 199 -11.82 10.53 7.73
N GLY A 200 -10.82 10.87 6.91
CA GLY A 200 -10.14 12.16 7.05
C GLY A 200 -8.70 12.20 6.55
N PHE A 201 -8.06 13.36 6.69
CA PHE A 201 -6.69 13.59 6.24
C PHE A 201 -5.66 13.29 7.32
N ALA A 202 -4.61 12.59 6.90
CA ALA A 202 -3.40 12.38 7.67
C ALA A 202 -2.17 12.59 6.77
N ALA A 203 -0.98 12.55 7.35
CA ALA A 203 0.27 12.63 6.61
C ALA A 203 1.29 11.59 7.12
N ASN A 204 2.02 10.97 6.19
CA ASN A 204 3.06 10.01 6.54
C ASN A 204 4.46 10.61 6.37
N ARG A 205 5.39 10.22 7.27
CA ARG A 205 6.83 10.39 7.02
C ARG A 205 7.33 9.34 6.04
N LEU A 206 8.42 9.63 5.33
CA LEU A 206 9.13 8.63 4.52
C LEU A 206 9.67 7.52 5.45
N PRO A 207 9.72 6.25 5.02
CA PRO A 207 10.29 5.17 5.82
C PRO A 207 11.80 5.38 6.08
N SER A 208 12.34 4.79 7.15
CA SER A 208 13.73 5.05 7.60
C SER A 208 14.79 4.66 6.56
N PHE A 209 14.47 3.70 5.70
CA PHE A 209 15.33 3.20 4.63
C PHE A 209 15.02 3.79 3.26
N TRP A 210 14.17 4.82 3.19
CA TRP A 210 13.72 5.38 1.92
C TRP A 210 14.90 5.90 1.10
N SER A 211 14.97 5.46 -0.15
CA SER A 211 15.97 5.93 -1.10
C SER A 211 15.33 6.13 -2.47
N GLU A 212 16.02 6.87 -3.34
CA GLU A 212 15.55 7.04 -4.71
C GLU A 212 15.49 5.70 -5.47
N SER A 213 16.33 4.71 -5.11
CA SER A 213 16.28 3.38 -5.70
C SER A 213 15.04 2.60 -5.28
N VAL A 214 14.59 2.71 -4.02
CA VAL A 214 13.29 2.15 -3.58
C VAL A 214 12.13 2.76 -4.39
N SER A 215 12.19 4.06 -4.68
CA SER A 215 11.17 4.73 -5.50
C SER A 215 11.25 4.38 -6.99
N LYS A 216 12.43 4.02 -7.49
CA LYS A 216 12.73 3.74 -8.91
C LYS A 216 13.00 2.25 -9.18
N SER A 217 12.70 1.36 -8.24
CA SER A 217 12.98 -0.09 -8.34
C SER A 217 12.39 -0.73 -9.60
N PHE A 218 11.43 -0.05 -10.25
CA PHE A 218 10.84 -0.38 -11.55
C PHE A 218 11.66 0.00 -12.80
N LYS A 219 12.66 0.89 -12.72
CA LYS A 219 13.36 1.45 -13.90
C LYS A 219 14.36 0.50 -14.57
N ASN A 220 14.88 -0.49 -13.86
CA ASN A 220 15.94 -1.36 -14.36
C ASN A 220 15.51 -2.84 -14.40
N ARG A 221 14.50 -3.16 -15.21
CA ARG A 221 14.25 -4.55 -15.61
C ARG A 221 14.21 -4.60 -17.15
N LYS A 222 15.33 -5.06 -17.72
CA LYS A 222 15.37 -5.62 -19.08
C LYS A 222 14.64 -6.95 -19.08
#